data_AF-A0A0F0CED6-F1
#
_entry.id   AF-A0A0F0CED6-F1
#
_cell.length_a   1.000
_cell.length_b   1.000
_cell.length_c   1.000
_cell.angle_alpha   90.00
_cell.angle_beta   90.00
_cell.angle_gamma   90.00
#
_symmetry.space_group_name_H-M   'P 1'
#
loop_
_entity.id
_entity.type
_entity.pdbx_description
1 polymer ?
#
loop_
_entity_poly.entity_id
_entity_poly.type
_entity_poly.pdbx_seq_one_letter_code
_entity_poly.pdbx_strand_id
1 'polypeptide(L)'
;MAKDPLLLLDNSTLAYILGSGDYRFTNIEFEEAKAIMEMKGTPDIVRVFANPELEHIMFEYLDIEKQDFAYTPVKEMHVGQDAIAFKLYITPSGTQPIVLGEDGQQAKKIKNLYIYCQHVVRLK
;
A
#
# COMPACT_ATOMS: atom_id res chain seq x y z
N MET A 1 -21.86 2.32 -3.41
CA MET A 1 -20.52 2.78 -2.97
C MET A 1 -20.72 3.77 -1.84
N ALA A 2 -20.02 3.62 -0.72
CA ALA A 2 -20.00 4.64 0.31
C ALA A 2 -19.63 6.01 -0.27
N LYS A 3 -20.14 7.05 0.38
CA LYS A 3 -19.93 8.45 -0.01
C LYS A 3 -18.44 8.82 -0.03
N ASP A 4 -17.64 8.22 0.86
CA ASP A 4 -16.20 8.45 1.01
C ASP A 4 -15.49 7.12 1.37
N PRO A 5 -15.16 6.28 0.37
CA PRO A 5 -14.48 5.01 0.63
C PRO A 5 -13.06 5.24 1.15
N LEU A 6 -12.55 4.28 1.93
CA LEU A 6 -11.14 4.24 2.31
C LEU A 6 -10.31 3.86 1.07
N LEU A 7 -9.36 4.71 0.68
CA LEU A 7 -8.50 4.43 -0.46
C LEU A 7 -7.23 3.70 -0.03
N LEU A 8 -6.88 2.63 -0.74
CA LEU A 8 -5.58 1.96 -0.60
C LEU A 8 -4.64 2.47 -1.69
N LEU A 9 -3.56 3.12 -1.28
CA LEU A 9 -2.60 3.80 -2.15
C LEU A 9 -1.21 3.16 -2.04
N ASP A 10 -0.41 3.32 -3.09
CA ASP A 10 1.03 3.06 -3.10
C ASP A 10 1.81 4.37 -3.33
N ASN A 11 3.14 4.29 -3.42
CA ASN A 11 3.97 5.47 -3.64
C ASN A 11 3.56 6.26 -4.91
N SER A 12 3.25 5.56 -5.99
CA SER A 12 2.97 6.14 -7.30
C SER A 12 1.59 6.82 -7.33
N THR A 13 0.56 6.15 -6.84
CA THR A 13 -0.80 6.67 -6.77
C THR A 13 -0.92 7.81 -5.77
N LEU A 14 -0.23 7.71 -4.63
CA LEU A 14 -0.15 8.83 -3.69
C LEU A 14 0.49 10.05 -4.35
N ALA A 15 1.64 9.89 -5.02
CA ALA A 15 2.31 11.02 -5.70
C ALA A 15 1.41 11.68 -6.76
N TYR A 16 0.58 10.91 -7.46
CA TYR A 16 -0.39 11.44 -8.43
C TYR A 16 -1.51 12.25 -7.75
N ILE A 17 -2.04 11.76 -6.63
CA ILE A 17 -3.15 12.38 -5.89
C ILE A 17 -2.73 13.69 -5.19
N LEU A 18 -1.48 13.77 -4.72
CA LEU A 18 -0.98 14.92 -3.96
C LEU A 18 -0.88 16.22 -4.76
N GLY A 19 -1.05 16.18 -6.08
CA GLY A 19 -0.90 17.35 -6.96
C GLY A 19 -1.83 18.54 -6.66
N SER A 20 -2.88 18.34 -5.86
CA SER A 20 -3.81 19.38 -5.44
C SER A 20 -4.38 19.11 -4.06
N GLY A 21 -3.92 19.83 -3.03
CA GLY A 21 -4.54 19.84 -1.71
C GLY A 21 -3.55 19.91 -0.55
N ASP A 22 -4.11 20.15 0.65
CA ASP A 22 -3.37 20.05 1.91
C ASP A 22 -3.63 18.66 2.51
N TYR A 23 -2.57 17.94 2.89
CA TYR A 23 -2.68 16.57 3.39
C TYR A 23 -2.01 16.42 4.76
N ARG A 24 -2.65 15.64 5.64
CA ARG A 24 -2.02 15.15 6.87
C ARG A 24 -1.56 13.72 6.65
N PHE A 25 -0.32 13.46 7.05
CA PHE A 25 0.28 12.12 7.03
C PHE A 25 0.57 11.70 8.47
N THR A 26 0.26 10.45 8.80
CA THR A 26 0.59 9.88 10.09
C THR A 26 1.11 8.47 9.83
N ASN A 27 2.36 8.20 10.22
CA ASN A 27 2.88 6.84 10.19
C ASN A 27 2.07 6.00 11.18
N ILE A 28 1.62 4.83 10.74
CA ILE A 28 0.84 3.90 11.55
C ILE A 28 1.45 2.51 11.49
N GLU A 29 1.23 1.73 12.53
CA GLU A 29 1.59 0.32 12.58
C GLU A 29 0.66 -0.53 11.70
N PHE A 30 1.07 -1.75 11.37
CA PHE A 30 0.26 -2.67 10.57
C PHE A 30 -1.05 -3.03 11.26
N GLU A 31 -1.04 -3.18 12.59
CA GLU A 31 -2.24 -3.46 13.39
C GLU A 31 -3.23 -2.28 13.34
N GLU A 32 -2.75 -1.05 13.38
CA GLU A 32 -3.59 0.15 13.24
C GLU A 32 -4.20 0.25 11.83
N ALA A 33 -3.41 -0.04 10.79
CA ALA A 33 -3.88 -0.09 9.41
C ALA A 33 -4.98 -1.15 9.24
N LYS A 34 -4.76 -2.36 9.79
CA LYS A 34 -5.75 -3.45 9.82
C LYS A 34 -7.03 -3.02 10.53
N ALA A 35 -6.93 -2.43 11.73
CA ALA A 35 -8.09 -1.97 12.48
C ALA A 35 -8.91 -0.93 11.70
N ILE A 36 -8.26 0.03 11.02
CA ILE A 36 -8.95 1.03 10.18
C ILE A 36 -9.68 0.35 9.02
N MET A 37 -9.05 -0.63 8.36
CA MET A 37 -9.68 -1.39 7.27
C MET A 37 -10.88 -2.19 7.77
N GLU A 38 -10.76 -2.90 8.89
CA GLU A 38 -11.84 -3.66 9.50
C GLU A 38 -13.02 -2.77 9.92
N MET A 39 -12.73 -1.59 10.50
CA MET A 39 -13.75 -0.62 10.88
C MET A 39 -14.54 -0.05 9.70
N LYS A 40 -13.90 0.13 8.54
CA LYS A 40 -14.58 0.58 7.31
C LYS A 40 -15.38 -0.55 6.66
N GLY A 41 -14.84 -1.77 6.67
CA GLY A 41 -15.43 -2.94 6.03
C GLY A 41 -15.13 -2.99 4.52
N THR A 42 -14.95 -4.21 3.99
CA THR A 42 -14.55 -4.48 2.60
C THR A 42 -15.33 -3.71 1.52
N PRO A 43 -16.68 -3.58 1.59
CA PRO A 43 -17.45 -2.91 0.54
C PRO A 43 -17.13 -1.41 0.39
N ASP A 44 -16.55 -0.80 1.43
CA ASP A 44 -16.24 0.62 1.51
C ASP A 44 -14.73 0.89 1.41
N ILE A 45 -13.97 -0.11 0.95
CA ILE A 45 -12.53 -0.01 0.65
C ILE A 45 -12.33 -0.09 -0.85
N VAL A 46 -11.52 0.82 -1.38
CA VAL A 46 -11.17 0.89 -2.80
C VAL A 46 -9.67 0.79 -2.98
N ARG A 47 -9.23 -0.14 -3.83
CA ARG A 47 -7.83 -0.27 -4.22
C ARG A 47 -7.52 0.64 -5.40
N VAL A 48 -6.56 1.54 -5.23
CA VAL A 48 -6.17 2.50 -6.27
C VAL A 48 -4.85 2.11 -6.95
N PHE A 49 -4.00 1.33 -6.28
CA PHE A 49 -2.76 0.83 -6.86
C PHE A 49 -2.99 -0.37 -7.79
N ALA A 50 -2.16 -0.46 -8.84
CA ALA A 50 -2.19 -1.54 -9.83
C ALA A 50 -0.97 -2.49 -9.75
N ASN A 51 -0.20 -2.42 -8.67
CA ASN A 51 1.01 -3.24 -8.49
C ASN A 51 0.67 -4.64 -7.92
N PRO A 52 0.76 -5.72 -8.71
CA PRO A 52 0.40 -7.07 -8.25
C PRO A 52 1.42 -7.67 -7.27
N GLU A 53 2.70 -7.29 -7.35
CA GLU A 53 3.72 -7.72 -6.38
C GLU A 53 3.44 -7.11 -4.99
N LEU A 54 3.02 -5.85 -4.99
CA LEU A 54 2.60 -5.14 -3.78
C LEU A 54 1.36 -5.79 -3.17
N GLU A 55 0.39 -6.17 -3.99
CA GLU A 55 -0.87 -6.76 -3.54
C GLU A 55 -0.66 -8.02 -2.70
N HIS A 56 0.19 -8.95 -3.17
CA HIS A 56 0.46 -10.18 -2.44
C HIS A 56 1.22 -9.94 -1.13
N ILE A 57 2.29 -9.16 -1.21
CA ILE A 57 3.17 -8.85 -0.07
C ILE A 57 2.40 -8.10 1.02
N MET A 58 1.53 -7.16 0.64
CA MET A 58 0.74 -6.38 1.59
C MET A 58 -0.22 -7.23 2.41
N PHE A 59 -1.00 -8.11 1.78
CA PHE A 59 -1.98 -8.92 2.50
C PHE A 59 -1.32 -9.92 3.44
N GLU A 60 -0.16 -10.45 3.06
CA GLU A 60 0.62 -11.35 3.91
C GLU A 60 1.13 -10.63 5.18
N TYR A 61 1.67 -9.41 5.05
CA TYR A 61 2.20 -8.66 6.21
C TYR A 61 1.13 -8.04 7.10
N LEU A 62 -0.01 -7.63 6.54
CA LEU A 62 -1.12 -7.08 7.32
C LEU A 62 -1.93 -8.18 8.04
N ASP A 63 -1.68 -9.46 7.76
CA ASP A 63 -2.49 -10.58 8.25
C ASP A 63 -3.99 -10.36 7.98
N ILE A 64 -4.31 -9.81 6.80
CA ILE A 64 -5.69 -9.61 6.34
C ILE A 64 -5.96 -10.71 5.32
N GLU A 65 -7.08 -11.43 5.48
CA GLU A 65 -7.52 -12.39 4.46
C GLU A 65 -7.50 -11.72 3.09
N LYS A 66 -6.97 -12.41 2.08
CA LYS A 66 -6.92 -11.87 0.72
C LYS A 66 -8.34 -11.55 0.25
N GLN A 67 -8.66 -10.27 0.24
CA GLN A 67 -9.96 -9.77 -0.18
C GLN A 67 -9.86 -9.25 -1.62
N ASP A 68 -10.91 -9.47 -2.39
CA ASP A 68 -11.03 -8.93 -3.74
C ASP A 68 -11.46 -7.45 -3.67
N PHE A 69 -10.51 -6.58 -3.37
CA PHE A 69 -10.76 -5.14 -3.39
C PHE A 69 -10.86 -4.66 -4.84
N ALA A 70 -12.01 -4.09 -5.19
CA ALA A 70 -12.24 -3.52 -6.51
C ALA A 70 -11.15 -2.49 -6.84
N TYR A 71 -10.45 -2.72 -7.97
CA TYR A 71 -9.54 -1.74 -8.52
C TYR A 71 -10.33 -0.59 -9.12
N THR A 72 -10.08 0.63 -8.66
CA THR A 72 -10.63 1.84 -9.25
C THR A 72 -9.59 2.95 -9.23
N PRO A 73 -9.17 3.47 -10.40
CA PRO A 73 -8.26 4.60 -10.44
C PRO A 73 -8.96 5.86 -9.93
N VAL A 74 -8.31 6.57 -9.02
CA VAL A 74 -8.81 7.81 -8.42
C VAL A 74 -7.83 8.94 -8.75
N LYS A 75 -8.38 10.09 -9.18
CA LYS A 75 -7.56 11.26 -9.56
C LYS A 75 -7.26 12.19 -8.41
N GLU A 76 -8.14 12.24 -7.41
CA GLU A 76 -8.01 13.10 -6.23
C GLU A 76 -8.77 12.49 -5.05
N MET A 77 -8.33 12.79 -3.83
CA MET A 77 -9.10 12.50 -2.61
C MET A 77 -10.13 13.59 -2.36
N HIS A 78 -11.30 13.26 -1.81
CA HIS A 78 -12.22 14.30 -1.31
C HIS A 78 -11.72 14.90 0.01
N VAL A 79 -12.14 16.12 0.33
CA VAL A 79 -11.84 16.74 1.63
C VAL A 79 -12.44 15.90 2.76
N GLY A 80 -11.61 15.53 3.73
CA GLY A 80 -11.97 14.65 4.84
C GLY A 80 -11.91 13.15 4.53
N GLN A 81 -11.57 12.76 3.29
CA GLN A 81 -11.44 11.35 2.93
C GLN A 81 -10.18 10.74 3.55
N ASP A 82 -10.33 9.50 4.02
CA ASP A 82 -9.25 8.67 4.54
C ASP A 82 -8.59 7.86 3.42
N ALA A 83 -7.28 7.68 3.53
CA ALA A 83 -6.53 6.70 2.77
C ALA A 83 -5.48 6.02 3.64
N ILE A 84 -5.16 4.77 3.29
CA ILE A 84 -3.96 4.08 3.76
C ILE A 84 -2.99 4.02 2.60
N ALA A 85 -1.83 4.67 2.76
CA ALA A 85 -0.75 4.60 1.81
C ALA A 85 0.29 3.57 2.27
N PHE A 86 0.52 2.58 1.42
CA PHE A 86 1.58 1.60 1.56
C PHE A 86 2.86 2.15 0.95
N LYS A 87 3.79 2.50 1.82
CA LYS A 87 5.05 3.12 1.42
C LYS A 87 6.11 2.06 1.20
N LEU A 88 6.38 1.77 -0.06
CA LEU A 88 7.50 0.93 -0.47
C LEU A 88 8.81 1.70 -0.40
N TYR A 89 9.82 1.09 0.19
CA TYR A 89 11.19 1.56 0.18
C TYR A 89 12.11 0.46 -0.33
N ILE A 90 12.87 0.78 -1.38
CA ILE A 90 13.80 -0.15 -2.01
C ILE A 90 15.22 0.30 -1.69
N THR A 91 16.03 -0.60 -1.11
CA THR A 91 17.47 -0.36 -0.95
C THR A 91 18.27 -1.30 -1.84
N PRO A 92 19.43 -0.84 -2.37
CA PRO A 92 20.42 -1.74 -2.94
C PRO A 92 20.77 -2.83 -1.92
N SER A 93 20.91 -4.06 -2.38
CA SER A 93 21.36 -5.14 -1.50
C SER A 93 22.85 -4.97 -1.20
N GLY A 94 23.19 -4.50 0.01
CA GLY A 94 24.59 -4.34 0.45
C GLY A 94 25.33 -5.68 0.57
N THR A 95 24.59 -6.76 0.77
CA THR A 95 25.07 -8.14 0.63
C THR A 95 24.45 -8.76 -0.62
N GLN A 96 25.22 -9.52 -1.39
CA GLN A 96 24.71 -10.24 -2.56
C GLN A 96 24.68 -11.74 -2.24
N PRO A 97 23.79 -12.22 -1.35
CA PRO A 97 23.65 -13.64 -1.15
C PRO A 97 23.31 -14.29 -2.50
N ILE A 98 24.08 -15.32 -2.82
CA ILE A 98 23.83 -16.19 -3.96
C ILE A 98 23.08 -17.39 -3.42
N VAL A 99 21.85 -17.58 -3.90
CA VAL A 99 21.06 -18.78 -3.60
C VAL A 99 21.18 -19.69 -4.82
N LEU A 100 21.40 -20.98 -4.59
CA LEU A 100 21.38 -21.97 -5.67
C LEU A 100 19.94 -22.43 -5.87
N GLY A 101 19.46 -22.35 -7.12
CA GLY A 101 18.25 -23.04 -7.54
C GLY A 101 18.43 -24.56 -7.48
N GLU A 102 17.33 -25.30 -7.63
CA GLU A 102 17.30 -26.77 -7.53
C GLU A 102 18.29 -27.44 -8.49
N ASP A 103 18.51 -26.84 -9.67
CA ASP A 103 19.42 -27.32 -10.71
C ASP A 103 20.79 -26.59 -10.71
N GLY A 104 21.14 -25.88 -9.63
CA GLY A 104 22.45 -25.23 -9.43
C GLY A 104 22.60 -23.83 -10.04
N GLN A 105 21.52 -23.21 -10.54
CA GLN A 105 21.57 -21.83 -11.03
C GLN A 105 21.81 -20.84 -9.89
N GLN A 106 22.64 -19.83 -10.13
CA GLN A 106 22.86 -18.77 -9.16
C GLN A 106 21.76 -17.71 -9.24
N ALA A 107 20.89 -17.65 -8.23
CA ALA A 107 20.01 -16.52 -8.00
C ALA A 107 20.76 -15.46 -7.18
N LYS A 108 20.82 -14.23 -7.70
CA LYS A 108 21.42 -13.08 -7.00
C LYS A 108 20.33 -12.17 -6.47
N LYS A 109 20.46 -11.77 -5.21
CA LYS A 109 19.60 -10.73 -4.65
C LYS A 109 19.88 -9.38 -5.30
N ILE A 110 18.85 -8.78 -5.91
CA ILE A 110 18.97 -7.51 -6.66
C ILE A 110 18.64 -6.30 -5.76
N LYS A 111 17.63 -6.43 -4.89
CA LYS A 111 17.12 -5.32 -4.06
C LYS A 111 16.52 -5.85 -2.76
N ASN A 112 16.52 -5.02 -1.71
CA ASN A 112 15.67 -5.21 -0.53
C ASN A 112 14.39 -4.40 -0.72
N LEU A 113 13.25 -4.98 -0.34
CA LEU A 113 11.99 -4.27 -0.29
C LEU A 113 11.55 -4.16 1.17
N TYR A 114 11.21 -2.94 1.58
CA TYR A 114 10.62 -2.64 2.88
C TYR A 114 9.29 -1.95 2.66
N ILE A 115 8.37 -2.12 3.60
CA ILE A 115 7.03 -1.53 3.55
C ILE A 115 6.66 -0.97 4.93
N TYR A 116 6.00 0.18 4.95
CA TYR A 116 5.33 0.74 6.13
C TYR A 116 4.02 1.41 5.71
N CYS A 117 3.13 1.65 6.68
CA CYS A 117 1.82 2.24 6.43
C CYS A 117 1.79 3.71 6.85
N GLN A 118 1.04 4.51 6.09
CA GLN A 118 0.68 5.87 6.48
C GLN A 118 -0.82 6.06 6.36
N HIS A 119 -1.43 6.59 7.41
CA HIS A 119 -2.75 7.19 7.32
C HIS A 119 -2.62 8.56 6.64
N VAL A 120 -3.44 8.77 5.62
CA VAL A 120 -3.47 10.00 4.83
C VAL A 120 -4.88 10.57 4.88
N VAL A 121 -4.98 11.86 5.18
CA VAL A 121 -6.26 12.59 5.19
C VAL A 121 -6.09 13.88 4.41
N ARG A 122 -6.99 14.12 3.45
CA ARG A 122 -7.06 15.42 2.77
C ARG A 122 -7.77 16.44 3.67
N LEU A 123 -7.10 17.55 3.95
CA LEU A 123 -7.60 18.62 4.81
C LEU A 123 -8.33 19.72 4.02
N LYS A 124 -7.87 20.02 2.79
CA LYS A 124 -8.42 21.03 1.88
C LYS A 124 -8.23 20.59 0.42
#